data_AF-A0A1H9RV80-F1
#
_entry.id   AF-A0A1H9RV80-F1
#
_cell.length_a   1.000
_cell.length_b   1.000
_cell.length_c   1.000
_cell.angle_alpha   90.00
_cell.angle_beta   90.00
_cell.angle_gamma   90.00
#
_symmetry.space_group_name_H-M   'P 1'
#
loop_
_entity.id
_entity.type
_entity.pdbx_description
1 polymer ?
#
loop_
_entity_poly.entity_id
_entity_poly.type
_entity_poly.pdbx_seq_one_letter_code
_entity_poly.pdbx_strand_id
1 'polypeptide(L)'
;MVGYYTILAQPNPIYERLKLVGLNPDKAYHILGKDKDEVRYGRDLTSIGIILGKNYIGRENEYWSREMPGDFNGKIYYLQQIDK
;
A
#
# COMPACT_ATOMS: atom_id res chain seq x y z
N MET A 1 -10.92 -3.26 6.55
CA MET A 1 -10.40 -1.98 6.02
C MET A 1 -9.05 -1.71 6.66
N VAL A 2 -8.11 -1.11 5.93
CA VAL A 2 -6.77 -0.76 6.42
C VAL A 2 -6.53 0.72 6.16
N GLY A 3 -6.14 1.47 7.20
CA GLY A 3 -5.73 2.87 7.10
C GLY A 3 -4.25 3.01 7.38
N TYR A 4 -3.55 3.79 6.56
CA TYR A 4 -2.16 4.18 6.76
C TYR A 4 -2.06 5.70 6.78
N TYR A 5 -1.58 6.26 7.88
CA TYR A 5 -1.56 7.70 8.11
C TYR A 5 -0.14 8.19 8.36
N THR A 6 0.21 9.28 7.70
CA THR A 6 1.51 9.94 7.81
C THR A 6 1.29 11.35 8.33
N ILE A 7 1.82 11.64 9.52
CA ILE A 7 1.62 12.94 10.18
C ILE A 7 2.47 14.01 9.51
N LEU A 8 3.77 13.75 9.35
CA LEU A 8 4.72 14.67 8.74
C LEU A 8 5.20 14.12 7.39
N ALA A 9 5.12 14.94 6.35
CA ALA A 9 5.67 14.61 5.06
C ALA A 9 7.19 14.48 5.13
N GLN A 10 7.72 13.42 4.55
CA GLN A 10 9.16 13.21 4.47
C GLN A 10 9.67 13.53 3.06
N PRO A 11 10.71 14.36 2.92
CA PRO A 11 11.37 14.54 1.63
C PRO A 11 12.08 13.23 1.24
N ASN A 12 11.75 12.69 0.06
CA ASN A 12 12.30 11.44 -0.48
C ASN A 12 12.21 10.24 0.50
N PRO A 13 10.99 9.79 0.85
CA PRO A 13 10.82 8.70 1.79
C PRO A 13 11.35 7.38 1.20
N ILE A 14 11.89 6.52 2.06
CA ILE A 14 12.30 5.17 1.68
C ILE A 14 11.09 4.34 1.23
N TYR A 15 11.34 3.25 0.51
CA TYR A 15 10.27 2.30 0.17
C TYR A 15 9.73 1.59 1.41
N GLU A 16 8.49 1.91 1.77
CA GLU A 16 7.81 1.31 2.91
C GLU A 16 6.86 0.17 2.53
N ARG A 17 6.72 -0.78 3.45
CA ARG A 17 5.79 -1.90 3.36
C ARG A 17 4.92 -1.95 4.62
N LEU A 18 3.61 -2.03 4.43
CA LEU A 18 2.65 -2.20 5.52
C LEU A 18 2.31 -3.67 5.69
N LYS A 19 2.91 -4.32 6.70
CA LYS A 19 2.58 -5.70 7.07
C LYS A 19 1.25 -5.74 7.82
N LEU A 20 0.39 -6.67 7.45
CA LEU A 20 -0.92 -6.85 8.06
C LEU A 20 -0.89 -7.98 9.10
N VAL A 21 -1.80 -7.94 10.05
CA VAL A 21 -1.97 -8.97 11.08
C VAL A 21 -3.45 -9.38 11.16
N GLY A 22 -3.72 -10.59 11.65
CA GLY A 22 -5.08 -11.09 11.84
C GLY A 22 -5.77 -11.60 10.57
N LEU A 23 -5.05 -11.77 9.46
CA LEU A 23 -5.58 -12.38 8.24
C LEU A 23 -5.46 -13.90 8.28
N ASN A 24 -6.40 -14.60 7.64
CA ASN A 24 -6.27 -16.04 7.42
C ASN A 24 -5.17 -16.29 6.36
N PRO A 25 -4.10 -17.06 6.67
CA PRO A 25 -2.98 -17.27 5.76
C PRO A 25 -3.35 -17.88 4.41
N ASP A 26 -4.37 -18.74 4.39
CA ASP A 26 -4.77 -19.57 3.23
C ASP A 26 -5.90 -18.93 2.40
N LYS A 27 -6.42 -17.78 2.84
CA LYS A 27 -7.44 -17.02 2.10
C LYS A 27 -6.80 -15.95 1.23
N ALA A 28 -7.41 -15.73 0.06
CA ALA A 28 -7.05 -14.64 -0.83
C ALA A 28 -7.90 -13.40 -0.53
N TYR A 29 -7.26 -12.24 -0.62
CA TYR A 29 -7.88 -10.94 -0.38
C TYR A 29 -7.65 -10.05 -1.59
N HIS A 30 -8.73 -9.46 -2.09
CA HIS A 30 -8.68 -8.36 -3.04
C HIS A 30 -8.38 -7.06 -2.29
N ILE A 31 -7.33 -6.37 -2.70
CA ILE A 31 -6.86 -5.11 -2.12
C ILE A 31 -7.23 -3.99 -3.07
N LEU A 32 -8.15 -3.13 -2.63
CA LEU A 32 -8.65 -2.00 -3.41
C LEU A 32 -8.26 -0.69 -2.73
N GLY A 33 -7.66 0.24 -3.48
CA GLY A 33 -7.34 1.59 -3.03
C GLY A 33 -7.05 2.51 -4.23
N LYS A 34 -6.81 3.80 -3.98
CA LYS A 34 -6.64 4.83 -5.04
C LYS A 34 -5.62 4.43 -6.12
N ASP A 35 -4.52 3.78 -5.71
CA ASP A 35 -3.42 3.36 -6.58
C ASP A 35 -3.16 1.85 -6.51
N LYS A 36 -4.12 1.06 -6.00
CA LYS A 36 -3.96 -0.39 -5.83
C LYS A 36 -5.22 -1.14 -6.22
N ASP A 37 -5.02 -2.14 -7.06
CA ASP A 37 -6.01 -3.14 -7.43
C ASP A 37 -5.23 -4.45 -7.65
N GLU A 38 -5.14 -5.29 -6.62
CA GLU A 38 -4.40 -6.55 -6.69
C GLU A 38 -4.99 -7.61 -5.75
N VAL A 39 -4.78 -8.89 -6.06
CA VAL A 39 -5.18 -10.03 -5.21
C VAL A 39 -3.95 -10.65 -4.57
N ARG A 40 -3.97 -10.83 -3.25
CA ARG A 40 -2.87 -11.42 -2.47
C ARG A 40 -3.38 -12.37 -1.40
N TYR A 41 -2.60 -13.39 -1.06
CA TYR A 41 -2.91 -14.28 0.06
C TYR A 41 -2.65 -13.61 1.41
N GLY A 42 -3.38 -14.02 2.45
CA GLY A 42 -3.18 -13.52 3.81
C GLY A 42 -1.76 -13.76 4.33
N ARG A 43 -1.13 -14.89 3.95
CA ARG A 43 0.28 -15.17 4.30
C ARG A 43 1.25 -14.15 3.71
N ASP A 44 0.99 -13.68 2.50
CA ASP A 44 1.83 -12.69 1.82
C ASP A 44 1.66 -11.33 2.46
N LEU A 45 0.41 -10.95 2.76
CA LEU A 45 0.10 -9.68 3.40
C LEU A 45 0.69 -9.59 4.81
N THR A 46 0.84 -10.73 5.49
CA THR A 46 1.48 -10.80 6.81
C THR A 46 3.01 -10.78 6.72
N SER A 47 3.61 -11.53 5.79
CA SER A 47 5.06 -11.67 5.70
C SER A 47 5.74 -10.54 4.91
N ILE A 48 5.16 -10.18 3.77
CA ILE A 48 5.69 -9.21 2.79
C ILE A 48 5.03 -7.83 2.95
N GLY A 49 3.72 -7.80 3.20
CA GLY A 49 2.95 -6.57 3.35
C GLY A 49 2.58 -5.86 2.04
N ILE A 50 1.78 -4.80 2.18
CA ILE A 50 1.35 -3.90 1.10
C ILE A 50 2.50 -2.93 0.79
N ILE A 51 2.96 -2.89 -0.46
CA ILE A 51 3.99 -1.93 -0.91
C ILE A 51 3.35 -0.55 -1.05
N LEU A 52 3.85 0.46 -0.34
CA LEU A 52 3.24 1.80 -0.29
C LEU A 52 3.76 2.77 -1.36
N GLY A 53 4.91 2.45 -1.97
CA GLY A 53 5.57 3.24 -3.02
C GLY A 53 5.42 2.61 -4.41
N LYS A 54 5.48 3.46 -5.45
CA LYS A 54 5.61 3.02 -6.85
C LYS A 54 7.09 2.98 -7.25
N ASN A 55 7.45 2.12 -8.19
CA ASN A 55 8.80 2.08 -8.74
C ASN A 55 8.99 3.25 -9.74
N TYR A 56 9.90 4.16 -9.44
CA TYR A 56 10.23 5.32 -10.27
C TYR A 56 11.66 5.29 -10.84
N ILE A 57 12.36 4.16 -10.74
CA ILE A 57 13.71 4.02 -11.30
C ILE A 57 13.63 4.22 -12.83
N GLY A 58 14.35 5.22 -13.36
CA GLY A 58 14.31 5.60 -14.78
C GLY A 58 13.03 6.35 -15.21
N ARG A 59 12.25 6.83 -14.24
CA ARG A 59 10.99 7.58 -14.43
C ARG A 59 10.93 8.81 -13.52
N GLU A 60 12.04 9.52 -13.42
CA GLU A 60 12.21 10.66 -12.52
C GLU A 60 11.20 11.77 -12.85
N ASN A 61 10.93 12.01 -14.13
CA ASN A 61 9.94 13.00 -14.58
C ASN A 61 8.51 12.66 -14.08
N GLU A 62 8.14 11.38 -14.02
CA GLU A 62 6.84 10.95 -13.47
C GLU A 62 6.80 11.13 -11.95
N TYR A 63 7.94 10.97 -11.27
CA TYR A 63 8.04 11.20 -9.83
C TYR A 63 7.87 12.67 -9.47
N TRP A 64 8.52 13.58 -10.22
CA TRP A 64 8.48 15.01 -9.92
C TRP A 64 7.23 15.73 -10.41
N SER A 65 6.54 15.19 -11.41
CA SER A 65 5.29 15.77 -11.93
C SER A 65 4.05 15.40 -11.10
N ARG A 66 4.16 14.44 -10.18
CA ARG A 66 3.04 14.05 -9.32
C ARG A 66 2.82 15.06 -8.19
N GLU A 67 1.58 15.12 -7.71
CA GLU A 67 1.28 15.80 -6.47
C GLU A 67 1.98 15.09 -5.29
N MET A 68 2.90 15.78 -4.63
CA MET A 68 3.62 15.26 -3.48
C MET A 68 2.73 15.35 -2.24
N PRO A 69 2.62 14.26 -1.45
CA PRO A 69 1.80 14.29 -0.24
C PRO A 69 2.41 15.26 0.79
N GLY A 70 1.59 16.18 1.28
CA GLY A 70 1.92 17.06 2.41
C GLY A 70 1.67 16.39 3.77
N ASP A 71 1.73 17.19 4.83
CA ASP A 71 1.42 16.75 6.19
C ASP A 71 -0.02 16.23 6.30
N PHE A 72 -0.26 15.34 7.27
CA PHE A 72 -1.55 14.72 7.55
C PHE A 72 -2.15 13.96 6.35
N ASN A 73 -1.31 13.15 5.70
CA ASN A 73 -1.74 12.30 4.58
C ASN A 73 -2.31 10.95 5.07
N GLY A 74 -3.33 10.45 4.38
CA GLY A 74 -3.93 9.14 4.62
C GLY A 74 -4.09 8.31 3.36
N LYS A 75 -3.79 7.02 3.44
CA LYS A 75 -4.13 6.00 2.43
C LYS A 75 -5.09 4.99 3.05
N ILE A 76 -6.16 4.68 2.33
CA ILE A 76 -7.14 3.68 2.75
C ILE A 76 -7.15 2.55 1.73
N TYR A 77 -7.11 1.32 2.23
CA TYR A 77 -7.26 0.11 1.46
C TYR A 77 -8.47 -0.68 1.96
N TYR A 78 -9.37 -1.03 1.04
CA TYR A 78 -10.43 -1.98 1.29
C TYR A 78 -9.89 -3.39 1.03
N LEU A 79 -10.11 -4.29 1.99
CA LEU A 79 -9.73 -5.70 1.90
C LEU A 79 -11.01 -6.51 1.83
N GLN A 80 -11.21 -7.20 0.72
CA GLN A 80 -12.32 -8.12 0.53
C GLN A 80 -11.78 -9.53 0.42
N GLN A 81 -12.22 -10.42 1.30
CA GLN A 81 -11.94 -11.84 1.13
C GLN A 81 -12.64 -12.32 -0.14
N ILE A 82 -11.91 -13.08 -0.96
CA ILE A 82 -12.47 -13.75 -2.12
C ILE A 82 -12.81 -15.17 -1.68
N ASP A 83 -14.09 -15.52 -1.70
CA ASP A 83 -14.52 -16.90 -1.53
C ASP A 83 -14.40 -17.62 -2.89
N LYS A 84 -13.79 -18.80 -2.86
CA LYS A 84 -13.81 -19.75 -3.98
C LYS A 84 -15.08 -20.58 -3.91
#